data_AF-A0A8C6KR19-F1
#
_entry.id   AF-A0A8C6KR19-F1
#
_cell.length_a   1.000
_cell.length_b   1.000
_cell.length_c   1.000
_cell.angle_alpha   90.00
_cell.angle_beta   90.00
_cell.angle_gamma   90.00
#
_symmetry.space_group_name_H-M   'P 1'
#
loop_
_entity.id
_entity.type
_entity.pdbx_description
1 polymer ?
#
loop_
_entity_poly.entity_id
_entity_poly.type
_entity_poly.pdbx_seq_one_letter_code
_entity_poly.pdbx_strand_id
1 'polypeptide(L)'
;MNATSCDSVIKERNIYDSNGCKKINSFILADEKQVKAICQGQGNYDERSKLTSSKAKFRIVACNLKKRVRKPSCHYTGRLLTHRGVVVKCDGGLPVHYDHDF
;
A
#
# COMPACT_ATOMS: atom_id res chain seq x y z
N MET A 1 -11.77 1.53 -3.67
CA MET A 1 -12.11 1.92 -2.28
C MET A 1 -11.86 3.41 -2.07
N ASN A 2 -12.36 3.99 -0.98
CA ASN A 2 -12.10 5.39 -0.62
C ASN A 2 -11.58 5.50 0.83
N ALA A 3 -11.30 6.73 1.28
CA ALA A 3 -10.72 7.00 2.60
C ALA A 3 -11.63 6.61 3.79
N THR A 4 -12.95 6.50 3.62
CA THR A 4 -13.86 6.11 4.71
C THR A 4 -14.05 4.60 4.80
N SER A 5 -13.58 3.83 3.81
CA SER A 5 -13.77 2.38 3.73
C SER A 5 -12.61 1.56 4.33
N CYS A 6 -11.68 2.18 5.06
CA CYS A 6 -10.49 1.47 5.57
C CYS A 6 -10.87 0.28 6.45
N ASP A 7 -11.77 0.46 7.41
CA ASP A 7 -12.17 -0.59 8.36
C ASP A 7 -12.77 -1.81 7.65
N SER A 8 -13.71 -1.55 6.72
CA SER A 8 -14.40 -2.61 5.99
C SER A 8 -13.46 -3.36 5.05
N VAL A 9 -12.64 -2.66 4.26
CA VAL A 9 -11.75 -3.29 3.27
C VAL A 9 -10.60 -4.04 3.94
N ILE A 10 -10.02 -3.50 5.03
CA ILE A 10 -8.98 -4.19 5.81
C ILE A 10 -9.54 -5.48 6.42
N LYS A 11 -10.77 -5.42 6.96
CA LYS A 11 -11.45 -6.60 7.52
C LYS A 11 -11.77 -7.64 6.46
N GLU A 12 -12.40 -7.25 5.36
CA GLU A 12 -12.77 -8.12 4.24
C GLU A 12 -11.56 -8.85 3.66
N ARG A 13 -10.41 -8.17 3.55
CA ARG A 13 -9.17 -8.72 2.99
C ARG A 13 -8.26 -9.37 4.03
N ASN A 14 -8.69 -9.48 5.28
CA ASN A 14 -7.92 -10.04 6.40
C ASN A 14 -6.51 -9.43 6.57
N ILE A 15 -6.38 -8.11 6.40
CA ILE A 15 -5.08 -7.41 6.46
C ILE A 15 -4.72 -7.08 7.92
N TYR A 16 -4.06 -8.02 8.58
CA TYR A 16 -3.69 -7.95 9.99
C TYR A 16 -2.20 -8.29 10.17
N ASP A 17 -1.59 -7.74 11.22
CA ASP A 17 -0.25 -8.18 11.65
C ASP A 17 -0.40 -9.34 12.66
N SER A 18 0.68 -10.09 12.91
CA SER A 18 0.69 -11.21 13.87
C SER A 18 0.15 -10.83 15.27
N ASN A 19 0.38 -9.57 15.68
CA ASN A 19 -0.04 -9.02 16.98
C ASN A 19 -1.40 -8.31 16.94
N GLY A 20 -2.16 -8.43 15.84
CA GLY A 20 -3.52 -7.89 15.72
C GLY A 20 -3.67 -6.86 14.61
N CYS A 21 -4.12 -5.65 14.95
CA CYS A 21 -4.41 -4.62 13.96
C CYS A 21 -3.11 -4.12 13.30
N LYS A 22 -3.07 -4.12 11.97
CA LYS A 22 -1.94 -3.53 11.23
C LYS A 22 -1.89 -2.02 11.50
N LYS A 23 -0.70 -1.47 11.79
CA LYS A 23 -0.57 -0.04 12.13
C LYS A 23 -0.88 0.89 10.96
N ILE A 24 -0.33 0.59 9.80
CA ILE A 24 -0.50 1.36 8.57
C ILE A 24 -0.71 0.39 7.41
N ASN A 25 -1.70 0.67 6.57
CA ASN A 25 -1.89 -0.02 5.29
C ASN A 25 -2.20 0.99 4.19
N SER A 26 -1.53 0.87 3.04
CA SER A 26 -1.77 1.70 1.87
C SER A 26 -2.47 0.89 0.79
N PHE A 27 -3.49 1.48 0.18
CA PHE A 27 -4.18 0.92 -0.98
C PHE A 27 -3.91 1.78 -2.20
N ILE A 28 -3.19 1.23 -3.17
CA ILE A 28 -2.98 1.87 -4.47
C ILE A 28 -4.29 1.77 -5.27
N LEU A 29 -4.83 2.91 -5.67
CA LEU A 29 -6.05 3.00 -6.47
C LEU A 29 -5.68 3.02 -7.96
N ALA A 30 -5.36 1.84 -8.48
CA ALA A 30 -5.00 1.64 -9.88
C ALA A 30 -5.32 0.20 -10.32
N ASP A 31 -5.30 -0.01 -11.63
CA ASP A 31 -5.43 -1.36 -12.17
C ASP A 31 -4.20 -2.20 -11.83
N GLU A 32 -4.41 -3.49 -11.60
CA GLU A 32 -3.34 -4.43 -11.26
C GLU A 32 -2.20 -4.40 -12.29
N LYS A 33 -2.54 -4.28 -13.59
CA LYS A 33 -1.56 -4.18 -14.68
C LYS A 33 -0.63 -2.98 -14.51
N GLN A 34 -1.16 -1.83 -14.08
CA GLN A 34 -0.36 -0.62 -13.86
C GLN A 34 0.60 -0.79 -12.69
N VAL A 35 0.17 -1.50 -11.64
CA VAL A 35 1.01 -1.78 -10.46
C VAL A 35 2.08 -2.81 -10.80
N LYS A 36 1.75 -3.86 -11.55
CA LYS A 36 2.72 -4.86 -12.05
C LYS A 36 3.76 -4.24 -12.97
N ALA A 37 3.37 -3.30 -13.81
CA ALA A 37 4.27 -2.63 -14.76
C ALA A 37 5.49 -1.97 -14.10
N ILE A 38 5.37 -1.55 -12.83
CA ILE A 38 6.49 -1.02 -12.03
C ILE A 38 7.66 -2.01 -12.04
N CYS A 39 7.38 -3.30 -11.83
CA CYS A 39 8.37 -4.38 -11.79
C CYS A 39 8.70 -4.97 -13.17
N GLN A 40 8.07 -4.48 -14.24
CA GLN A 40 8.19 -4.99 -15.61
C GLN A 40 8.80 -3.93 -16.55
N GLY A 41 9.73 -3.13 -16.02
CA GLY A 41 10.48 -2.13 -16.78
C GLY A 41 9.92 -0.70 -16.76
N GLN A 42 8.74 -0.47 -16.17
CA GLN A 42 8.17 0.88 -16.03
C GLN A 42 8.46 1.54 -14.68
N GLY A 43 9.31 0.92 -13.85
CA GLY A 43 9.88 1.52 -12.65
C GLY A 43 11.33 2.01 -12.85
N ASN A 44 11.87 2.64 -11.82
CA ASN A 44 13.30 2.91 -11.67
C ASN A 44 13.82 2.03 -10.54
N TYR A 45 14.55 0.99 -10.91
CA TYR A 45 15.18 0.08 -9.96
C TYR A 45 16.45 0.71 -9.39
N ASP A 46 16.60 0.63 -8.07
CA ASP A 46 17.78 1.08 -7.34
C ASP A 46 18.55 -0.13 -6.82
N GLU A 47 19.78 -0.31 -7.35
CA GLU A 47 20.67 -1.41 -6.99
C GLU A 47 21.10 -1.40 -5.53
N ARG A 48 21.14 -0.23 -4.87
CA ARG A 48 21.59 -0.12 -3.48
C ARG A 48 20.52 -0.58 -2.51
N SER A 49 19.30 -0.08 -2.67
CA SER A 49 18.17 -0.45 -1.80
C SER A 49 17.50 -1.76 -2.21
N LYS A 50 17.72 -2.23 -3.44
CA LYS A 50 17.00 -3.36 -4.06
C LYS A 50 15.50 -3.12 -4.14
N LEU A 51 15.10 -1.84 -4.27
CA LEU A 51 13.72 -1.39 -4.43
C LEU A 51 13.51 -0.78 -5.81
N THR A 52 12.25 -0.71 -6.23
CA THR A 52 11.84 -0.11 -7.49
C THR A 52 10.83 0.99 -7.23
N SER A 53 11.16 2.21 -7.65
CA SER A 53 10.24 3.35 -7.59
C SER A 53 9.41 3.43 -8.87
N SER A 54 8.15 3.84 -8.77
CA SER A 54 7.30 4.03 -9.94
C SER A 54 7.65 5.30 -10.71
N LYS A 55 7.66 5.21 -12.05
CA LYS A 55 7.65 6.40 -12.91
C LYS A 55 6.26 7.04 -12.93
N ALA A 56 5.23 6.20 -12.97
CA ALA A 56 3.84 6.65 -12.89
C ALA A 56 3.48 7.18 -11.50
N LYS A 57 2.49 8.07 -11.45
CA LYS A 57 1.93 8.62 -10.23
C LYS A 57 0.57 8.02 -9.95
N PHE A 58 0.33 7.68 -8.68
CA PHE A 58 -0.86 6.97 -8.24
C PHE A 58 -1.69 7.79 -7.27
N ARG A 59 -2.97 7.44 -7.20
CA ARG A 59 -3.83 7.76 -6.05
C ARG A 59 -3.69 6.64 -5.03
N ILE A 60 -3.58 6.98 -3.77
CA ILE A 60 -3.39 6.02 -2.68
C ILE A 60 -4.36 6.37 -1.56
N VAL A 61 -4.95 5.37 -0.91
CA VAL A 61 -5.61 5.54 0.38
C VAL A 61 -4.70 4.99 1.46
N ALA A 62 -4.16 5.88 2.31
CA ALA A 62 -3.37 5.51 3.48
C ALA A 62 -4.31 5.35 4.69
N CYS A 63 -4.43 4.12 5.20
CA CYS A 63 -5.23 3.77 6.37
C CYS A 63 -4.32 3.66 7.60
N ASN A 64 -4.49 4.57 8.55
CA ASN A 64 -3.71 4.61 9.79
C ASN A 64 -4.55 4.15 10.96
N LEU A 65 -4.06 3.19 11.74
CA LEU A 65 -4.76 2.67 12.91
C LEU A 65 -5.00 3.80 13.93
N LYS A 66 -6.24 3.92 14.41
CA LYS A 66 -6.58 4.87 15.48
C LYS A 66 -5.90 4.44 16.79
N LYS A 67 -5.46 5.41 17.58
CA LYS A 67 -4.81 5.16 18.88
C LYS A 67 -5.73 4.37 19.81
N ARG A 68 -5.15 3.51 20.65
CA ARG A 68 -5.82 2.74 21.72
C ARG A 68 -6.87 1.72 21.24
N VAL A 69 -6.76 1.27 20.00
CA VAL A 69 -7.64 0.24 19.42
C VAL A 69 -6.89 -1.09 19.31
N ARG A 70 -7.51 -2.20 19.76
CA ARG A 70 -7.00 -3.58 19.67
C ARG A 70 -8.11 -4.51 19.16
N LYS A 71 -7.72 -5.69 18.65
CA LYS A 71 -8.69 -6.75 18.28
C LYS A 71 -9.67 -6.99 19.46
N PRO A 72 -10.97 -7.23 19.18
CA PRO A 72 -11.53 -7.68 17.91
C PRO A 72 -11.94 -6.59 16.91
N SER A 73 -11.93 -5.30 17.28
CA SER A 73 -12.35 -4.21 16.38
C SER A 73 -11.15 -3.35 16.01
N CYS A 74 -10.71 -3.38 14.74
CA CYS A 74 -9.66 -2.49 14.24
C CYS A 74 -10.30 -1.30 13.52
N HIS A 75 -9.99 -0.08 13.97
CA HIS A 75 -10.52 1.15 13.41
C HIS A 75 -9.41 2.04 12.88
N TYR A 76 -9.63 2.60 11.70
CA TYR A 76 -8.64 3.31 10.91
C TYR A 76 -9.13 4.72 10.55
N THR A 77 -8.18 5.63 10.41
CA THR A 77 -8.37 6.91 9.75
C THR A 77 -7.74 6.80 8.36
N GLY A 78 -8.57 6.88 7.32
CA GLY A 78 -8.09 6.90 5.93
C GLY A 78 -7.81 8.31 5.45
N ARG A 79 -6.79 8.46 4.61
CA ARG A 79 -6.46 9.69 3.89
C ARG A 79 -6.26 9.37 2.42
N LEU A 80 -6.98 10.09 1.55
CA LEU A 80 -6.71 10.05 0.11
C LEU A 80 -5.48 10.91 -0.18
N LEU A 81 -4.46 10.29 -0.76
CA LEU A 81 -3.27 10.94 -1.28
C LEU A 81 -3.33 10.86 -2.80
N THR A 82 -3.09 11.98 -3.47
CA THR A 82 -3.08 12.06 -4.93
C THR A 82 -1.65 12.30 -5.42
N HIS A 83 -1.38 11.90 -6.66
CA HIS A 83 -0.12 12.17 -7.35
C HIS A 83 1.15 11.67 -6.63
N ARG A 84 1.09 10.44 -6.10
CA ARG A 84 2.20 9.84 -5.32
C ARG A 84 3.05 8.90 -6.17
N GLY A 85 4.37 8.98 -6.05
CA GLY A 85 5.24 7.88 -6.48
C GLY A 85 5.17 6.77 -5.44
N VAL A 86 5.23 5.50 -5.86
CA VAL A 86 5.29 4.36 -4.93
C VAL A 86 6.62 3.64 -5.07
N VAL A 87 7.10 3.10 -3.97
CA VAL A 87 8.32 2.30 -3.92
C VAL A 87 7.95 0.89 -3.47
N VAL A 88 8.36 -0.10 -4.26
CA VAL A 88 8.04 -1.51 -4.04
C VAL A 88 9.28 -2.37 -4.15
N LYS A 89 9.29 -3.51 -3.46
CA LYS A 89 10.21 -4.61 -3.77
C LYS A 89 9.60 -5.45 -4.89
N CYS A 90 10.41 -5.79 -5.88
CA CYS A 90 10.02 -6.67 -6.98
C CYS A 90 10.69 -8.04 -6.81
N ASP A 91 9.97 -9.10 -7.15
CA ASP A 91 10.49 -10.46 -7.26
C ASP A 91 9.76 -11.17 -8.42
N GLY A 92 10.49 -11.88 -9.28
CA GLY A 92 9.93 -12.52 -10.47
C GLY A 92 9.12 -11.60 -11.40
N GLY A 93 9.45 -10.30 -11.44
CA GLY A 93 8.70 -9.31 -12.24
C GLY A 93 7.37 -8.88 -11.62
N LEU A 94 7.13 -9.18 -10.34
CA LEU A 94 5.93 -8.82 -9.60
C LEU A 94 6.26 -8.03 -8.32
N PRO A 95 5.43 -7.07 -7.92
CA PRO A 95 5.59 -6.37 -6.65
C PRO A 95 5.22 -7.29 -5.49
N VAL A 96 6.17 -7.52 -4.56
CA VAL A 96 6.00 -8.41 -3.41
C VAL A 96 6.01 -7.67 -2.07
N HIS A 97 6.48 -6.43 -2.03
CA HIS A 97 6.42 -5.59 -0.83
C HIS A 97 6.19 -4.13 -1.21
N TYR A 98 5.30 -3.44 -0.48
CA TYR A 98 5.16 -2.00 -0.55
C TYR A 98 6.01 -1.36 0.54
N ASP A 99 6.95 -0.50 0.17
CA ASP A 99 7.87 0.13 1.10
C ASP A 99 7.32 1.48 1.58
N HIS A 100 7.16 2.44 0.67
CA HIS A 100 6.59 3.75 0.95
C HIS A 100 6.07 4.45 -0.31
N ASP A 101 5.49 5.63 -0.15
CA ASP A 101 5.17 6.58 -1.21
C ASP A 101 5.80 7.95 -0.97
N PHE A 102 6.02 8.71 -2.05
CA PHE A 102 6.65 10.05 -2.04
C PHE A 102 5.98 11.05 -2.99
#